data_AF-A0A0N4VE19-F1
#
_entry.id   AF-A0A0N4VE19-F1
#
_cell.length_a   1.000
_cell.length_b   1.000
_cell.length_c   1.000
_cell.angle_alpha   90.00
_cell.angle_beta   90.00
_cell.angle_gamma   90.00
#
_symmetry.space_group_name_H-M   'P 1'
#
loop_
_entity.id
_entity.type
_entity.pdbx_description
1 polymer ?
#
loop_
_entity_poly.entity_id
_entity_poly.type
_entity_poly.pdbx_seq_one_letter_code
_entity_poly.pdbx_strand_id
1 'polypeptide(L)'
;MLLQLFIRLLLDFYEFPLDATITWSRQNFLAFCRMTMRKILCFKQNCGIHRRRVPWSTDVHLCLYRKQQFLSSLKCFNLTATGAHHTCNRYCTKVSNRYRLKPEEQTYLANLKLSKYKNATYIEMSMKCYFQICQYECRKKLMDGRCDDEEKVVAMDALYDYYAHDQLDQYQALAAQRHQNMLPLMCRTLLPHRYEVNNAANDIVKYEVDKLRRDAPYRSKNT
;
A
#
# COMPACT_ATOMS: atom_id res chain seq x y z
N MET A 1 -21.46 7.23 11.40
CA MET A 1 -22.00 6.16 10.53
C MET A 1 -21.56 6.32 9.07
N LEU A 2 -21.57 7.54 8.49
CA LEU A 2 -21.09 7.80 7.12
C LEU A 2 -19.57 7.53 6.89
N LEU A 3 -18.70 7.83 7.86
CA LEU A 3 -17.25 7.55 7.75
C LEU A 3 -16.90 6.04 7.75
N GLN A 4 -17.58 5.24 8.58
CA GLN A 4 -17.43 3.78 8.61
C GLN A 4 -17.88 3.12 7.30
N LEU A 5 -18.91 3.65 6.65
CA LEU A 5 -19.35 3.23 5.31
C LEU A 5 -18.27 3.54 4.28
N PHE A 6 -17.66 4.73 4.33
CA PHE A 6 -16.58 5.14 3.43
C PHE A 6 -15.33 4.26 3.53
N ILE A 7 -15.05 3.65 4.68
CA ILE A 7 -13.88 2.76 4.86
C ILE A 7 -14.15 1.32 4.48
N ARG A 8 -15.37 0.81 4.71
CA ARG A 8 -15.77 -0.45 4.05
C ARG A 8 -15.60 -0.31 2.54
N LEU A 9 -16.10 0.79 1.97
CA LEU A 9 -15.84 1.18 0.59
C LEU A 9 -14.32 1.25 0.29
N LEU A 10 -13.50 1.99 1.04
CA LEU A 10 -12.06 2.08 0.73
C LEU A 10 -11.28 0.77 0.87
N LEU A 11 -11.67 -0.16 1.75
CA LEU A 11 -11.06 -1.49 1.86
C LEU A 11 -11.56 -2.44 0.75
N ASP A 12 -12.83 -2.29 0.36
CA ASP A 12 -13.43 -3.02 -0.76
C ASP A 12 -12.88 -2.53 -2.12
N PHE A 13 -12.42 -1.29 -2.19
CA PHE A 13 -11.83 -0.63 -3.36
C PHE A 13 -10.33 -0.32 -3.20
N TYR A 14 -9.62 -0.87 -2.20
CA TYR A 14 -8.17 -0.68 -2.08
C TYR A 14 -7.48 -1.52 -3.16
N GLU A 15 -7.40 -0.94 -4.35
CA GLU A 15 -6.61 -1.44 -5.44
C GLU A 15 -5.15 -1.08 -5.19
N PHE A 16 -4.35 -2.07 -4.81
CA PHE A 16 -2.98 -2.03 -5.29
C PHE A 16 -3.04 -1.96 -6.82
N PRO A 17 -2.31 -1.05 -7.47
CA PRO A 17 -2.47 -0.75 -8.88
C PRO A 17 -1.70 -1.72 -9.76
N LEU A 18 -2.10 -2.96 -9.64
CA LEU A 18 -1.90 -3.98 -10.63
C LEU A 18 -3.28 -4.54 -10.95
N ASP A 19 -4.18 -3.63 -11.34
CA ASP A 19 -5.36 -4.03 -12.08
C ASP A 19 -4.89 -5.04 -13.15
N ALA A 20 -5.56 -6.19 -13.18
CA ALA A 20 -5.22 -7.26 -14.11
C ALA A 20 -5.19 -6.74 -15.55
N THR A 21 -6.03 -5.76 -15.88
CA THR A 21 -6.06 -5.04 -17.16
C THR A 21 -4.75 -4.31 -17.45
N ILE A 22 -4.18 -3.60 -16.47
CA ILE A 22 -2.92 -2.86 -16.63
C ILE A 22 -1.75 -3.84 -16.81
N THR A 23 -1.75 -4.94 -16.06
CA THR A 23 -0.65 -5.93 -16.05
C THR A 23 -0.74 -6.99 -17.13
N TRP A 24 -1.89 -7.13 -17.78
CA TRP A 24 -2.19 -8.14 -18.79
C TRP A 24 -1.14 -8.23 -19.90
N SER A 25 -0.66 -7.07 -20.36
CA SER A 25 0.29 -7.00 -21.45
C SER A 25 1.16 -5.74 -21.37
N ARG A 26 2.33 -5.81 -22.02
CA ARG A 26 3.20 -4.65 -22.20
C ARG A 26 2.46 -3.48 -22.87
N GLN A 27 1.59 -3.77 -23.84
CA GLN A 27 0.82 -2.76 -24.55
C GLN A 27 -0.17 -2.05 -23.62
N ASN A 28 -0.84 -2.79 -22.73
CA ASN A 28 -1.78 -2.23 -21.76
C ASN A 28 -1.06 -1.30 -20.77
N PHE A 29 0.06 -1.76 -20.19
CA PHE A 29 0.86 -0.92 -19.30
C PHE A 29 1.38 0.36 -20.00
N LEU A 30 1.84 0.25 -21.24
CA LEU A 30 2.28 1.42 -22.01
C LEU A 30 1.12 2.35 -22.40
N ALA A 31 -0.09 1.82 -22.63
CA ALA A 31 -1.29 2.63 -22.82
C ALA A 31 -1.66 3.40 -21.55
N PHE A 32 -1.69 2.72 -20.41
CA PHE A 32 -1.89 3.32 -19.10
C PHE A 32 -0.90 4.46 -18.85
N CYS A 33 0.40 4.22 -19.07
CA CYS A 33 1.40 5.27 -18.88
C CYS A 33 1.30 6.44 -19.87
N ARG A 34 0.82 6.21 -21.10
CA ARG A 34 0.52 7.32 -22.02
C ARG A 34 -0.63 8.19 -21.50
N MET A 35 -1.65 7.59 -20.90
CA MET A 35 -2.75 8.34 -20.27
C MET A 35 -2.25 9.15 -19.07
N THR A 36 -1.40 8.56 -18.22
CA THR A 36 -0.76 9.29 -17.10
C THR A 36 0.03 10.50 -17.59
N MET A 37 0.81 10.35 -18.67
CA MET A 37 1.57 11.47 -19.22
C MET A 37 0.65 12.59 -19.75
N ARG A 38 -0.49 12.25 -20.38
CA ARG A 38 -1.50 13.24 -20.79
C ARG A 38 -2.12 13.97 -19.58
N LYS A 39 -2.43 13.25 -18.50
CA LYS A 39 -2.91 13.84 -17.25
C LYS A 39 -1.91 14.86 -16.68
N ILE A 40 -0.62 14.54 -16.69
CA ILE A 40 0.43 15.44 -16.20
C ILE A 40 0.60 16.67 -17.10
N LEU A 41 0.53 16.49 -18.42
CA LEU A 41 0.54 17.61 -19.36
C LEU A 41 -0.65 18.55 -19.12
N CYS A 42 -1.84 18.00 -18.85
CA CYS A 42 -3.03 18.76 -18.48
C CYS A 42 -2.79 19.58 -17.20
N PHE A 43 -2.24 18.98 -16.13
CA PHE A 43 -1.89 19.73 -14.92
C PHE A 43 -0.92 20.89 -15.17
N LYS A 44 0.06 20.69 -16.05
CA LYS A 44 1.00 21.76 -16.43
C LYS A 44 0.28 22.88 -17.18
N GLN A 45 -0.52 22.54 -18.19
CA GLN A 45 -1.16 23.51 -19.09
C GLN A 45 -2.29 24.28 -18.39
N ASN A 46 -3.13 23.60 -17.62
CA ASN A 46 -4.36 24.17 -17.08
C ASN A 46 -4.22 24.67 -15.64
N CYS A 47 -3.22 24.17 -14.89
CA CYS A 47 -3.04 24.51 -13.48
C CYS A 47 -1.65 25.11 -13.17
N GLY A 48 -0.75 25.21 -14.15
CA GLY A 48 0.64 25.67 -13.94
C GLY A 48 1.46 24.73 -13.04
N ILE A 49 0.98 23.51 -12.78
CA ILE A 49 1.66 22.55 -11.90
C ILE A 49 2.77 21.86 -12.68
N HIS A 50 4.02 22.18 -12.35
CA HIS A 50 5.18 21.50 -12.92
C HIS A 50 5.30 20.07 -12.42
N ARG A 51 5.93 19.19 -13.21
CA ARG A 51 6.16 17.76 -12.88
C ARG A 51 6.66 17.51 -11.45
N ARG A 52 7.57 18.35 -10.93
CA ARG A 52 8.13 18.24 -9.58
C ARG A 52 7.14 18.53 -8.44
N ARG A 53 6.01 19.16 -8.76
CA ARG A 53 4.92 19.53 -7.84
C ARG A 53 3.65 18.72 -8.09
N VAL A 54 3.68 17.78 -9.03
CA VAL A 54 2.57 16.85 -9.22
C VAL A 54 2.51 15.97 -7.98
N PRO A 55 1.37 15.90 -7.27
CA PRO A 55 1.22 15.04 -6.11
C PRO A 55 1.58 13.60 -6.47
N TRP A 56 2.14 12.87 -5.50
CA TRP A 56 2.34 11.45 -5.69
C TRP A 56 0.98 10.80 -5.92
N SER A 57 0.99 9.86 -6.86
CA SER A 57 -0.11 8.94 -7.05
C SER A 57 0.47 7.68 -7.66
N THR A 58 -0.24 6.58 -7.45
CA THR A 58 -0.03 5.31 -8.14
C THR A 58 0.45 5.45 -9.58
N ASP A 59 -0.30 6.16 -10.42
CA ASP A 59 -0.04 6.24 -11.86
C ASP A 59 1.24 7.01 -12.12
N VAL A 60 1.48 8.08 -11.36
CA VAL A 60 2.73 8.85 -11.41
C VAL A 60 3.92 7.97 -11.01
N HIS A 61 3.80 7.22 -9.91
CA HIS A 61 4.87 6.36 -9.42
C HIS A 61 5.25 5.28 -10.44
N LEU A 62 4.26 4.52 -10.91
CA LEU A 62 4.44 3.46 -11.88
C LEU A 62 5.04 3.99 -13.19
N CYS A 63 4.51 5.08 -13.73
CA CYS A 63 4.82 5.48 -15.10
C CYS A 63 5.97 6.49 -15.23
N LEU A 64 6.26 7.27 -14.19
CA LEU A 64 7.30 8.29 -14.26
C LEU A 64 8.56 7.91 -13.49
N TYR A 65 8.45 7.16 -12.40
CA TYR A 65 9.57 6.84 -11.53
C TYR A 65 10.03 5.39 -11.68
N ARG A 66 9.11 4.43 -11.78
CA ARG A 66 9.42 2.99 -11.76
C ARG A 66 9.08 2.23 -13.05
N LYS A 67 8.86 2.94 -14.16
CA LYS A 67 8.35 2.36 -15.42
C LYS A 67 9.11 1.12 -15.88
N GLN A 68 10.45 1.18 -15.90
CA GLN A 68 11.26 0.05 -16.38
C GLN A 68 11.22 -1.13 -15.42
N GLN A 69 11.27 -0.87 -14.11
CA GLN A 69 11.17 -1.91 -13.09
C GLN A 69 9.84 -2.68 -13.19
N PHE A 70 8.72 -1.96 -13.40
CA PHE A 70 7.41 -2.58 -13.63
C PHE A 70 7.33 -3.34 -14.95
N LEU A 71 7.93 -2.82 -16.03
CA LEU A 71 8.01 -3.53 -17.31
C LEU A 71 8.79 -4.84 -17.21
N SER A 72 9.89 -4.85 -16.45
CA SER A 72 10.71 -6.04 -16.23
C SER A 72 10.05 -7.09 -15.33
N SER A 73 8.99 -6.70 -14.60
CA SER A 73 8.28 -7.57 -13.64
C SER A 73 6.86 -7.95 -14.11
N LEU A 74 6.51 -7.57 -15.35
CA LEU A 74 5.13 -7.57 -15.82
C LEU A 74 4.55 -8.98 -15.95
N LYS A 75 5.36 -9.97 -16.32
CA LYS A 75 4.90 -11.36 -16.46
C LYS A 75 4.56 -11.93 -15.08
N CYS A 76 5.40 -11.71 -14.07
CA CYS A 76 5.13 -12.11 -12.69
C CYS A 76 3.88 -11.43 -12.13
N PHE A 77 3.73 -10.12 -12.37
CA PHE A 77 2.53 -9.39 -11.97
C PHE A 77 1.26 -9.93 -12.64
N ASN A 78 1.32 -10.25 -13.93
CA ASN A 78 0.18 -10.85 -14.65
C ASN A 78 -0.19 -12.24 -14.08
N LEU A 79 0.81 -13.12 -13.87
CA LEU A 79 0.61 -14.47 -13.32
C LEU A 79 -0.05 -14.48 -11.93
N THR A 80 0.17 -13.41 -11.16
CA THR A 80 -0.32 -13.26 -9.80
C THR A 80 -1.55 -12.37 -9.70
N ALA A 81 -1.94 -11.65 -10.76
CA ALA A 81 -3.00 -10.65 -10.76
C ALA A 81 -4.35 -11.20 -10.24
N THR A 82 -4.81 -12.33 -10.77
CA THR A 82 -6.06 -12.99 -10.33
C THR A 82 -5.99 -13.42 -8.86
N GLY A 83 -4.85 -13.98 -8.44
CA GLY A 83 -4.62 -14.37 -7.05
C GLY A 83 -4.66 -13.17 -6.12
N ALA A 84 -4.04 -12.07 -6.52
CA ALA A 84 -4.01 -10.83 -5.78
C ALA A 84 -5.41 -10.21 -5.66
N HIS A 85 -6.15 -10.12 -6.77
CA HIS A 85 -7.48 -9.50 -6.80
C HIS A 85 -8.55 -10.32 -6.07
N HIS A 86 -8.50 -11.66 -6.09
CA HIS A 86 -9.51 -12.47 -5.41
C HIS A 86 -9.05 -13.04 -4.07
N THR A 87 -7.88 -13.67 -4.04
CA THR A 87 -7.42 -14.39 -2.84
C THR A 87 -6.92 -13.40 -1.79
N CYS A 88 -6.01 -12.49 -2.17
CA CYS A 88 -5.48 -11.51 -1.23
C CYS A 88 -6.53 -10.50 -0.79
N ASN A 89 -7.30 -9.88 -1.70
CA ASN A 89 -8.38 -8.97 -1.30
C ASN A 89 -9.35 -9.61 -0.30
N ARG A 90 -9.91 -10.78 -0.63
CA ARG A 90 -10.86 -11.45 0.28
C ARG A 90 -10.25 -11.75 1.65
N TYR A 91 -9.02 -12.27 1.68
CA TYR A 91 -8.33 -12.57 2.93
C TYR A 91 -8.06 -11.30 3.74
N CYS A 92 -7.45 -10.29 3.11
CA CYS A 92 -7.06 -9.04 3.74
C CYS A 92 -8.26 -8.21 4.20
N THR A 93 -9.37 -8.19 3.45
CA THR A 93 -10.61 -7.55 3.89
C THR A 93 -11.12 -8.23 5.16
N LYS A 94 -11.12 -9.57 5.20
CA LYS A 94 -11.59 -10.34 6.36
C LYS A 94 -10.75 -10.07 7.61
N VAL A 95 -9.42 -10.07 7.52
CA VAL A 95 -8.54 -9.86 8.68
C VAL A 95 -8.51 -8.40 9.11
N SER A 96 -8.49 -7.45 8.17
CA SER A 96 -8.42 -6.01 8.47
C SER A 96 -9.70 -5.48 9.12
N ASN A 97 -10.87 -6.00 8.72
CA ASN A 97 -12.13 -5.65 9.37
C ASN A 97 -12.19 -6.05 10.86
N ARG A 98 -11.38 -7.04 11.25
CA ARG A 98 -11.24 -7.53 12.63
C ARG A 98 -10.07 -6.89 13.37
N TYR A 99 -9.21 -6.13 12.68
CA TYR A 99 -8.09 -5.46 13.32
C TYR A 99 -8.60 -4.40 14.31
N ARG A 100 -7.99 -4.39 15.48
CA ARG A 100 -8.24 -3.46 16.58
C ARG A 100 -6.91 -3.12 17.21
N LEU A 101 -6.72 -1.86 17.58
CA LEU A 101 -5.55 -1.42 18.32
C LEU A 101 -5.44 -2.20 19.63
N LYS A 102 -4.25 -2.73 19.91
CA LYS A 102 -3.95 -3.40 21.18
C LYS A 102 -3.82 -2.40 22.32
N PRO A 103 -3.86 -2.83 23.60
CA PRO A 103 -3.78 -1.92 24.74
C PRO A 103 -2.60 -0.94 24.67
N GLU A 104 -1.41 -1.40 24.29
CA GLU A 104 -0.21 -0.58 24.17
C GLU A 104 -0.35 0.49 23.08
N GLU A 105 -0.94 0.12 21.93
CA GLU A 105 -1.25 1.07 20.86
C GLU A 105 -2.32 2.08 21.27
N GLN A 106 -3.31 1.67 22.06
CA GLN A 106 -4.33 2.56 22.60
C GLN A 106 -3.72 3.56 23.59
N THR A 107 -2.82 3.11 24.47
CA THR A 107 -2.06 3.98 25.38
C THR A 107 -1.20 4.96 24.59
N TYR A 108 -0.49 4.48 23.55
CA TYR A 108 0.27 5.34 22.65
C TYR A 108 -0.61 6.43 22.03
N LEU A 109 -1.76 6.06 21.47
CA LEU A 109 -2.70 7.00 20.86
C LEU A 109 -3.24 8.02 21.88
N ALA A 110 -3.60 7.59 23.09
CA ALA A 110 -4.06 8.48 24.15
C ALA A 110 -2.99 9.54 24.51
N ASN A 111 -1.72 9.15 24.52
CA ASN A 111 -0.59 10.04 24.82
C ASN A 111 -0.34 11.09 23.73
N LEU A 112 -0.83 10.89 22.51
CA LEU A 112 -0.75 11.89 21.44
C LEU A 112 -1.68 13.09 21.66
N LYS A 113 -2.63 13.00 22.61
CA LYS A 113 -3.57 14.08 22.98
C LYS A 113 -4.30 14.68 21.76
N LEU A 114 -4.67 13.84 20.81
CA LEU A 114 -5.36 14.26 19.60
C LEU A 114 -6.83 14.58 19.88
N SER A 115 -7.44 15.42 19.02
CA SER A 115 -8.88 15.63 19.05
C SER A 115 -9.64 14.34 18.70
N LYS A 116 -10.92 14.25 19.07
CA LYS A 116 -11.78 13.10 18.75
C LYS A 116 -11.78 12.74 17.26
N TYR A 117 -11.83 13.75 16.39
CA TYR A 117 -11.76 13.56 14.94
C TYR A 117 -10.41 12.97 14.51
N LYS A 118 -9.30 13.55 14.98
CA LYS A 118 -7.95 13.07 14.65
C LYS A 118 -7.69 11.66 15.18
N ASN A 119 -8.23 11.31 16.36
CA ASN A 119 -8.18 9.94 16.90
C ASN A 119 -8.93 8.95 16.01
N ALA A 120 -10.13 9.31 15.53
CA ALA A 120 -10.86 8.46 14.60
C ALA A 120 -10.04 8.26 13.31
N THR A 121 -9.52 9.33 12.71
CA THR A 121 -8.66 9.25 11.52
C THR A 121 -7.43 8.36 11.74
N TYR A 122 -6.78 8.44 12.91
CA TYR A 122 -5.64 7.59 13.24
C TYR A 122 -6.02 6.10 13.20
N ILE A 123 -7.13 5.72 13.84
CA ILE A 123 -7.61 4.32 13.88
C ILE A 123 -7.94 3.85 12.47
N GLU A 124 -8.61 4.70 11.69
CA GLU A 124 -8.99 4.40 10.30
C GLU A 124 -7.77 4.19 9.41
N MET A 125 -6.76 5.06 9.50
CA MET A 125 -5.49 4.89 8.81
C MET A 125 -4.75 3.63 9.27
N SER A 126 -4.85 3.27 10.55
CA SER A 126 -4.22 2.04 11.08
C SER A 126 -4.81 0.80 10.41
N MET A 127 -6.13 0.75 10.26
CA MET A 127 -6.82 -0.33 9.54
C MET A 127 -6.43 -0.38 8.05
N LYS A 128 -6.34 0.79 7.38
CA LYS A 128 -5.89 0.88 5.99
C LYS A 128 -4.47 0.30 5.84
N CYS A 129 -3.54 0.69 6.69
CA CYS A 129 -2.17 0.21 6.61
C CYS A 129 -2.03 -1.27 6.96
N TYR A 130 -2.83 -1.77 7.91
CA TYR A 130 -2.92 -3.21 8.17
C TYR A 130 -3.36 -3.99 6.92
N PHE A 131 -4.36 -3.48 6.19
CA PHE A 131 -4.78 -4.06 4.92
C PHE A 131 -3.67 -4.02 3.87
N GLN A 132 -2.97 -2.89 3.73
CA GLN A 132 -1.86 -2.71 2.80
C GLN A 132 -0.73 -3.72 3.06
N ILE A 133 -0.33 -3.89 4.32
CA ILE A 133 0.72 -4.83 4.70
C ILE A 133 0.27 -6.27 4.49
N CYS A 134 -0.99 -6.58 4.81
CA CYS A 134 -1.57 -7.89 4.51
C CYS A 134 -1.50 -8.18 3.00
N GLN A 135 -1.85 -7.22 2.15
CA GLN A 135 -1.78 -7.36 0.71
C GLN A 135 -0.35 -7.57 0.22
N TYR A 136 0.58 -6.78 0.75
CA TYR A 136 2.01 -6.92 0.47
C TYR A 136 2.51 -8.34 0.77
N GLU A 137 2.29 -8.84 1.99
CA GLU A 137 2.77 -10.17 2.39
C GLU A 137 2.04 -11.30 1.67
N CYS A 138 0.73 -11.15 1.40
CA CYS A 138 -0.02 -12.13 0.60
C CYS A 138 0.48 -12.21 -0.85
N ARG A 139 0.73 -11.05 -1.49
CA ARG A 139 1.23 -10.99 -2.87
C ARG A 139 2.63 -11.56 -2.98
N LYS A 140 3.50 -11.34 -1.99
CA LYS A 140 4.81 -11.99 -1.94
C LYS A 140 4.71 -13.50 -1.98
N LYS A 141 3.84 -14.10 -1.14
CA LYS A 141 3.61 -15.55 -1.15
C LYS A 141 3.06 -16.06 -2.50
N LEU A 142 2.22 -15.27 -3.18
CA LEU A 142 1.76 -15.63 -4.52
C LEU A 142 2.91 -15.62 -5.54
N MET A 143 3.80 -14.62 -5.46
CA MET A 143 4.98 -14.52 -6.33
C MET A 143 5.97 -15.66 -6.08
N ASP A 144 6.21 -16.03 -4.81
CA ASP A 144 7.03 -17.18 -4.43
C ASP A 144 6.56 -18.48 -5.08
N GLY A 145 5.25 -18.68 -5.18
CA GLY A 145 4.67 -19.88 -5.76
C GLY A 145 4.57 -19.87 -7.29
N ARG A 146 4.69 -18.72 -7.98
CA ARG A 146 4.28 -18.58 -9.38
C ARG A 146 5.28 -17.92 -10.32
N CYS A 147 6.20 -17.13 -9.82
CA CYS A 147 7.14 -16.38 -10.65
C CYS A 147 8.49 -17.10 -10.76
N ASP A 148 9.18 -16.88 -11.88
CA ASP A 148 10.56 -17.34 -12.08
C ASP A 148 11.51 -16.55 -11.16
N ASP A 149 12.59 -17.17 -10.68
CA ASP A 149 13.43 -16.60 -9.62
C ASP A 149 14.04 -15.23 -9.96
N GLU A 150 14.52 -15.04 -11.20
CA GLU A 150 15.08 -13.75 -11.64
C GLU A 150 14.03 -12.64 -11.68
N GLU A 151 12.84 -12.92 -12.23
CA GLU A 151 11.75 -11.93 -12.30
C GLU A 151 11.13 -11.67 -10.93
N LYS A 152 11.04 -12.71 -10.09
CA LYS A 152 10.48 -12.65 -8.74
C LYS A 152 11.18 -11.60 -7.88
N VAL A 153 12.52 -11.55 -7.89
CA VAL A 153 13.26 -10.58 -7.09
C VAL A 153 12.91 -9.15 -7.50
N VAL A 154 12.90 -8.86 -8.81
CA VAL A 154 12.56 -7.52 -9.33
C VAL A 154 11.10 -7.16 -9.05
N ALA A 155 10.19 -8.14 -9.19
CA ALA A 155 8.76 -7.96 -8.92
C ALA A 155 8.48 -7.69 -7.44
N MET A 156 9.15 -8.39 -6.54
CA MET A 156 9.05 -8.18 -5.10
C MET A 156 9.62 -6.82 -4.68
N ASP A 157 10.72 -6.39 -5.29
CA ASP A 157 11.30 -5.06 -5.05
C ASP A 157 10.35 -3.95 -5.53
N ALA A 158 9.78 -4.08 -6.74
CA ALA A 158 8.78 -3.14 -7.26
C ALA A 158 7.51 -3.10 -6.40
N LEU A 159 7.09 -4.26 -5.88
CA LEU A 159 5.94 -4.39 -4.96
C LEU A 159 6.21 -3.68 -3.63
N TYR A 160 7.38 -3.89 -3.03
CA TYR A 160 7.79 -3.22 -1.80
C TYR A 160 7.90 -1.70 -2.00
N ASP A 161 8.60 -1.29 -3.06
CA ASP A 161 8.85 0.12 -3.38
C ASP A 161 7.54 0.90 -3.49
N TYR A 162 6.52 0.33 -4.14
CA TYR A 162 5.20 0.94 -4.20
C TYR A 162 4.61 1.20 -2.80
N TYR A 163 4.54 0.19 -1.93
CA TYR A 163 3.87 0.33 -0.64
C TYR A 163 4.64 1.26 0.29
N ALA A 164 5.97 1.17 0.28
CA ALA A 164 6.83 2.07 1.03
C ALA A 164 6.66 3.52 0.57
N HIS A 165 6.56 3.77 -0.74
CA HIS A 165 6.33 5.12 -1.27
C HIS A 165 4.93 5.66 -0.98
N ASP A 166 3.88 4.83 -1.02
CA ASP A 166 2.53 5.25 -0.61
C ASP A 166 2.50 5.68 0.87
N GLN A 167 3.17 4.92 1.74
CA GLN A 167 3.29 5.28 3.16
C GLN A 167 4.13 6.56 3.35
N LEU A 168 5.20 6.72 2.56
CA LEU A 168 6.06 7.89 2.63
C LEU A 168 5.34 9.16 2.16
N ASP A 169 4.55 9.08 1.10
CA ASP A 169 3.73 10.19 0.63
C ASP A 169 2.69 10.60 1.70
N GLN A 170 2.01 9.62 2.32
CA GLN A 170 1.10 9.89 3.43
C GLN A 170 1.81 10.57 4.62
N TYR A 171 3.03 10.12 4.96
CA TYR A 171 3.85 10.80 5.97
C TYR A 171 4.14 12.25 5.58
N GLN A 172 4.60 12.48 4.35
CA GLN A 172 4.98 13.80 3.87
C GLN A 172 3.79 14.76 3.83
N ALA A 173 2.62 14.28 3.41
CA ALA A 173 1.37 15.05 3.41
C ALA A 173 0.97 15.48 4.84
N LEU A 174 1.10 14.59 5.82
CA LEU A 174 0.85 14.91 7.24
C LEU A 174 1.92 15.86 7.80
N ALA A 175 3.20 15.64 7.48
CA ALA A 175 4.31 16.47 7.93
C ALA A 175 4.20 17.91 7.40
N ALA A 176 3.75 18.10 6.15
CA ALA A 176 3.49 19.42 5.58
C ALA A 176 2.45 20.22 6.38
N GLN A 177 1.56 19.53 7.10
CA GLN A 177 0.55 20.12 7.97
C GLN A 177 0.93 20.09 9.46
N ARG A 178 2.19 19.73 9.79
CA ARG A 178 2.69 19.53 11.18
C ARG A 178 1.88 18.49 11.98
N HIS A 179 1.35 17.48 11.28
CA HIS A 179 0.53 16.41 11.83
C HIS A 179 1.17 15.03 11.68
N GLN A 180 2.51 14.96 11.54
CA GLN A 180 3.23 13.69 11.31
C GLN A 180 3.01 12.65 12.42
N ASN A 181 2.73 13.08 13.65
CA ASN A 181 2.39 12.18 14.76
C ASN A 181 1.05 11.45 14.55
N MET A 182 0.20 11.94 13.65
CA MET A 182 -1.04 11.26 13.27
C MET A 182 -0.81 10.07 12.34
N LEU A 183 0.39 9.88 11.77
CA LEU A 183 0.67 8.68 10.99
C LEU A 183 0.74 7.47 11.93
N PRO A 184 -0.13 6.46 11.78
CA PRO A 184 -0.12 5.32 12.68
C PRO A 184 1.16 4.51 12.66
N LEU A 185 1.50 3.90 13.81
CA LEU A 185 2.65 2.98 13.92
C LEU A 185 2.59 1.87 12.86
N MET A 186 1.40 1.28 12.63
CA MET A 186 1.18 0.31 11.55
C MET A 186 1.64 0.81 10.17
N CYS A 187 1.38 2.08 9.85
CA CYS A 187 1.77 2.71 8.59
C CYS A 187 3.26 3.08 8.50
N ARG A 188 4.04 2.88 9.56
CA ARG A 188 5.48 3.18 9.58
C ARG A 188 6.34 1.95 9.34
N THR A 189 5.71 0.77 9.28
CA THR A 189 6.40 -0.53 9.21
C THR A 189 7.12 -0.78 7.89
N LEU A 190 6.73 -0.11 6.80
CA LEU A 190 7.45 -0.15 5.52
C LEU A 190 8.27 1.13 5.27
N LEU A 191 8.34 2.03 6.25
CA LEU A 191 9.18 3.22 6.19
C LEU A 191 10.59 2.91 6.71
N PRO A 192 11.62 3.67 6.26
CA PRO A 192 12.97 3.55 6.80
C PRO A 192 13.05 3.71 8.33
N HIS A 193 14.05 3.09 8.97
CA HIS A 193 14.23 3.08 10.43
C HIS A 193 14.17 4.46 11.11
N ARG A 194 14.55 5.54 10.41
CA ARG A 194 14.43 6.92 10.93
C ARG A 194 13.01 7.37 11.27
N TYR A 195 11.98 6.64 10.81
CA TYR A 195 10.57 6.90 11.09
C TYR A 195 10.01 6.01 12.21
N GLU A 196 10.79 5.06 12.70
CA GLU A 196 10.37 4.20 13.82
C GLU A 196 10.24 4.99 15.12
N VAL A 197 9.34 4.53 15.98
CA VAL A 197 9.17 5.06 17.33
C VAL A 197 9.69 4.01 18.30
N ASN A 198 10.67 4.37 19.13
CA ASN A 198 11.15 3.52 20.20
C ASN A 198 10.11 3.48 21.35
N ASN A 199 9.14 2.58 21.25
CA ASN A 199 8.03 2.44 22.18
C ASN A 199 7.47 1.02 22.14
N ALA A 200 6.99 0.50 23.28
CA ALA A 200 6.40 -0.84 23.38
C ALA A 200 5.26 -1.10 22.38
N ALA A 201 4.47 -0.08 22.01
CA ALA A 201 3.44 -0.20 20.99
C ALA A 201 4.00 -0.56 19.60
N ASN A 202 5.24 -0.15 19.30
CA ASN A 202 5.91 -0.49 18.05
C ASN A 202 6.24 -2.00 17.98
N ASP A 203 6.62 -2.61 19.11
CA ASP A 203 6.89 -4.04 19.18
C ASP A 203 5.62 -4.88 18.97
N ILE A 204 4.50 -4.40 19.52
CA ILE A 204 3.18 -5.01 19.27
C ILE A 204 2.77 -4.92 17.80
N VAL A 205 3.01 -3.77 17.16
CA VAL A 205 2.77 -3.61 15.72
C VAL A 205 3.66 -4.55 14.89
N LYS A 206 4.95 -4.66 15.22
CA LYS A 206 5.88 -5.61 14.57
C LYS A 206 5.37 -7.05 14.69
N TYR A 207 4.91 -7.45 15.88
CA TYR A 207 4.32 -8.77 16.09
C TYR A 207 3.08 -9.03 15.20
N GLU A 208 2.18 -8.05 15.09
CA GLU A 208 1.00 -8.16 14.23
C GLU A 208 1.37 -8.24 12.73
N VAL A 209 2.41 -7.53 12.28
CA VAL A 209 2.95 -7.65 10.92
C VAL A 209 3.55 -9.03 10.69
N ASP A 210 4.35 -9.55 11.62
CA ASP A 210 4.94 -10.88 11.51
C ASP A 210 3.85 -11.98 11.51
N LYS A 211 2.76 -11.76 12.24
CA LYS A 211 1.59 -12.64 12.19
C LYS A 211 0.95 -12.64 10.80
N LEU A 212 0.74 -11.47 10.18
CA LEU A 212 0.26 -11.39 8.79
C LEU A 212 1.17 -12.14 7.82
N ARG A 213 2.49 -12.00 7.97
CA ARG A 213 3.47 -12.72 7.16
C ARG A 213 3.32 -14.25 7.30
N ARG A 214 3.18 -14.75 8.52
CA ARG A 214 2.98 -16.20 8.76
C ARG A 214 1.65 -16.69 8.20
N ASP A 215 0.56 -15.98 8.49
CA ASP A 215 -0.81 -16.42 8.21
C ASP A 215 -1.27 -16.12 6.77
N ALA A 216 -0.51 -15.34 6.00
CA ALA A 216 -0.86 -14.99 4.63
C ALA A 216 -1.10 -16.27 3.79
N PRO A 217 -2.18 -16.32 2.99
CA PRO A 217 -2.56 -17.52 2.29
C PRO A 217 -1.52 -17.89 1.23
N TYR A 218 -1.13 -19.16 1.21
CA TYR A 218 -0.36 -19.76 0.14
C TYR A 218 -1.28 -20.67 -0.67
N ARG A 219 -1.29 -20.53 -2.01
CA ARG A 219 -1.80 -21.57 -2.89
C ARG A 219 -0.60 -22.11 -3.67
N SER A 220 -0.24 -23.37 -3.43
CA SER A 220 0.76 -24.04 -4.24
C SER A 220 0.29 -24.09 -5.69
N LYS A 221 1.25 -24.20 -6.62
CA LYS A 221 0.98 -24.52 -8.03
C LYS A 221 -0.02 -25.68 -8.07
N ASN A 222 -1.21 -25.45 -8.60
CA ASN A 222 -1.97 -26.55 -9.15
C ASN A 222 -1.20 -26.99 -10.40
N THR A 223 -0.79 -28.24 -10.37
CA THR A 223 -0.53 -29.15 -11.51
C THR A 223 -1.10 -28.66 -12.83
#